data_AF-A0A498FAB6-F1
#
_entry.id   AF-A0A498FAB6-F1
#
_cell.length_a   1.000
_cell.length_b   1.000
_cell.length_c   1.000
_cell.angle_alpha   90.00
_cell.angle_beta   90.00
_cell.angle_gamma   90.00
#
_symmetry.space_group_name_H-M   'P 1'
#
loop_
_entity.id
_entity.type
_entity.pdbx_description
1 polymer ?
#
loop_
_entity_poly.entity_id
_entity_poly.type
_entity_poly.pdbx_seq_one_letter_code
_entity_poly.pdbx_strand_id
1 'polypeptide(L)'
;KYGVGIAYFILPYAYATTDHEFTRNQFIVVLMTPLVVLTAIGVPAMLVFEWGWLIVPLAANAARAIADLWMTMTLLAYPADVRLEDHPKGVRILGRESDRRGVLSVTAVVWDALAGAAVAAVGVFLLLAVGGPLVLDVLGVDSLTIGTPDTFSFLFSFTSTPNEISMSVGSGVLGIGAAVGVLYAFVRSYRRARSPADETSTKID
;
A
#
# COMPACT_ATOMS: atom_id res chain seq x y z
N LYS A 1 -10.63 -8.98 24.82
CA LYS A 1 -11.99 -9.36 24.36
C LYS A 1 -11.88 -9.71 22.88
N TYR A 2 -12.44 -10.85 22.47
CA TYR A 2 -12.36 -11.32 21.09
C TYR A 2 -13.77 -11.51 20.53
N GLY A 3 -13.93 -11.32 19.24
CA GLY A 3 -15.20 -11.57 18.58
C GLY A 3 -15.09 -11.60 17.07
N VAL A 4 -16.18 -12.03 16.44
CA VAL A 4 -16.37 -12.02 14.99
C VAL A 4 -17.66 -11.29 14.67
N GLY A 5 -17.68 -10.58 13.55
CA GLY A 5 -18.83 -9.83 13.08
C GLY A 5 -18.92 -9.81 11.57
N ILE A 6 -20.04 -9.32 11.05
CA ILE A 6 -20.24 -9.10 9.62
C ILE A 6 -20.42 -7.60 9.42
N ALA A 7 -19.51 -6.97 8.68
CA ALA A 7 -19.65 -5.60 8.24
C ALA A 7 -20.40 -5.54 6.90
N TYR A 8 -21.29 -4.57 6.75
CA TYR A 8 -22.05 -4.31 5.52
C TYR A 8 -22.72 -5.55 4.90
N PHE A 9 -23.17 -6.51 5.74
CA PHE A 9 -23.82 -7.77 5.37
C PHE A 9 -22.99 -8.80 4.58
N ILE A 10 -21.76 -8.49 4.17
CA ILE A 10 -20.95 -9.39 3.31
C ILE A 10 -19.51 -9.62 3.79
N LEU A 11 -18.98 -8.77 4.67
CA LEU A 11 -17.55 -8.80 5.04
C LEU A 11 -17.38 -9.36 6.46
N PRO A 12 -17.01 -10.64 6.61
CA PRO A 12 -16.66 -11.17 7.92
C PRO A 12 -15.38 -10.50 8.42
N TYR A 13 -15.39 -10.03 9.67
CA TYR A 13 -14.22 -9.49 10.36
C TYR A 13 -14.09 -10.11 11.74
N ALA A 14 -12.85 -10.25 12.19
CA ALA A 14 -12.53 -10.61 13.56
C ALA A 14 -11.90 -9.40 14.25
N TYR A 15 -12.18 -9.21 15.53
CA TYR A 15 -11.57 -8.16 16.34
C TYR A 15 -11.01 -8.75 17.63
N ALA A 16 -9.92 -8.14 18.09
CA ALA A 16 -9.27 -8.42 19.35
C ALA A 16 -9.02 -7.09 20.03
N THR A 17 -9.79 -6.78 21.07
CA THR A 17 -9.70 -5.51 21.80
C THR A 17 -9.24 -5.74 23.23
N THR A 18 -8.72 -4.72 23.89
CA THR A 18 -8.31 -4.78 25.29
C THR A 18 -8.73 -3.52 26.01
N ASP A 19 -8.97 -3.63 27.32
CA ASP A 19 -9.27 -2.48 28.18
C ASP A 19 -7.98 -1.74 28.60
N HIS A 20 -6.84 -2.05 27.97
CA HIS A 20 -5.53 -1.47 28.25
C HIS A 20 -5.22 -0.29 27.34
N GLU A 21 -4.71 0.80 27.92
CA GLU A 21 -4.19 1.93 27.17
C GLU A 21 -2.80 1.63 26.60
N PHE A 22 -2.63 1.86 25.30
CA PHE A 22 -1.32 1.76 24.65
C PHE A 22 -0.69 3.12 24.45
N THR A 23 0.64 3.19 24.53
CA THR A 23 1.38 4.30 23.90
C THR A 23 1.15 4.26 22.38
N ARG A 24 1.27 5.42 21.72
CA ARG A 24 1.29 5.50 20.24
C ARG A 24 2.18 4.44 19.59
N ASN A 25 3.41 4.29 20.08
CA ASN A 25 4.39 3.39 19.47
C ASN A 25 4.07 1.92 19.73
N GLN A 26 3.57 1.56 20.92
CA GLN A 26 3.13 0.18 21.18
C GLN A 26 1.98 -0.20 20.26
N PHE A 27 1.02 0.71 20.06
CA PHE A 27 -0.11 0.44 19.18
C PHE A 27 0.32 0.27 17.72
N ILE A 28 1.24 1.13 17.24
CA ILE A 28 1.85 0.97 15.90
C ILE A 28 2.53 -0.39 15.75
N VAL A 29 3.26 -0.86 16.78
CA VAL A 29 3.86 -2.20 16.76
C VAL A 29 2.79 -3.28 16.61
N VAL A 30 1.69 -3.19 17.35
CA VAL A 30 0.57 -4.14 17.24
C VAL A 30 0.00 -4.17 15.82
N LEU A 31 -0.26 -2.99 15.23
CA LEU A 31 -0.78 -2.87 13.85
C LEU A 31 0.18 -3.46 12.80
N MET A 32 1.49 -3.19 12.94
CA MET A 32 2.47 -3.58 11.94
C MET A 32 2.95 -5.03 12.07
N THR A 33 2.75 -5.65 13.23
CA THR A 33 3.28 -6.99 13.53
C THR A 33 2.79 -8.05 12.52
N PRO A 34 1.48 -8.19 12.22
CA PRO A 34 1.01 -9.20 11.26
C PRO A 34 1.63 -9.02 9.88
N LEU A 35 1.68 -7.78 9.38
CA LEU A 35 2.28 -7.49 8.07
C LEU A 35 3.75 -7.87 8.04
N VAL A 36 4.54 -7.40 9.01
CA VAL A 36 5.99 -7.61 9.06
C VAL A 36 6.33 -9.08 9.27
N VAL A 37 5.74 -9.73 10.28
CA VAL A 37 6.08 -11.11 10.65
C VAL A 37 5.64 -12.10 9.58
N LEU A 38 4.39 -12.00 9.10
CA LEU A 38 3.88 -12.94 8.09
C LEU A 38 4.61 -12.77 6.75
N THR A 39 4.98 -11.54 6.37
CA THR A 39 5.74 -11.31 5.15
C THR A 39 7.19 -11.78 5.29
N ALA A 40 7.85 -11.44 6.41
CA ALA A 40 9.24 -11.80 6.65
C ALA A 40 9.47 -13.32 6.77
N ILE A 41 8.46 -14.08 7.20
CA ILE A 41 8.53 -15.54 7.25
C ILE A 41 7.98 -16.16 5.97
N GLY A 42 6.81 -15.70 5.52
CA GLY A 42 6.06 -16.33 4.44
C GLY A 42 6.70 -16.15 3.07
N VAL A 43 7.31 -15.00 2.77
CA VAL A 43 8.00 -14.80 1.48
C VAL A 43 9.24 -15.70 1.39
N PRO A 44 10.16 -15.73 2.37
CA PRO A 44 11.27 -16.68 2.34
C PRO A 44 10.80 -18.14 2.29
N ALA A 45 9.77 -18.53 3.05
CA ALA A 45 9.23 -19.88 2.99
C ALA A 45 8.68 -20.22 1.58
N MET A 46 7.95 -19.29 0.96
CA MET A 46 7.44 -19.44 -0.41
C MET A 46 8.57 -19.68 -1.41
N LEU A 47 9.69 -18.97 -1.28
CA LEU A 47 10.82 -19.05 -2.21
C LEU A 47 11.70 -20.28 -1.94
N VAL A 48 12.06 -20.56 -0.69
CA VAL A 48 12.97 -21.65 -0.31
C VAL A 48 12.33 -23.02 -0.54
N PHE A 49 11.03 -23.16 -0.28
CA PHE A 49 10.31 -24.41 -0.45
C PHE A 49 9.52 -24.50 -1.75
N GLU A 50 9.65 -23.49 -2.63
CA GLU A 50 8.91 -23.37 -3.90
C GLU A 50 7.38 -23.48 -3.72
N TRP A 51 6.87 -23.08 -2.55
CA TRP A 51 5.45 -23.12 -2.21
C TRP A 51 4.69 -21.94 -2.80
N GLY A 52 4.66 -21.84 -4.13
CA GLY A 52 4.05 -20.72 -4.85
C GLY A 52 2.60 -20.41 -4.44
N TRP A 53 1.86 -21.40 -3.91
CA TRP A 53 0.50 -21.20 -3.37
C TRP A 53 0.44 -20.24 -2.18
N LEU A 54 1.54 -20.03 -1.44
CA LEU A 54 1.63 -19.05 -0.35
C LEU A 54 1.42 -17.60 -0.82
N ILE A 55 1.49 -17.34 -2.12
CA ILE A 55 1.15 -16.03 -2.68
C ILE A 55 -0.28 -15.60 -2.31
N VAL A 56 -1.21 -16.55 -2.18
CA VAL A 56 -2.61 -16.27 -1.88
C VAL A 56 -2.78 -15.74 -0.44
N PRO A 57 -2.36 -16.45 0.62
CA PRO A 57 -2.45 -15.92 1.98
C PRO A 57 -1.55 -14.68 2.19
N LEU A 58 -0.40 -14.58 1.52
CA LEU A 58 0.46 -13.39 1.59
C LEU A 58 -0.20 -12.16 0.96
N ALA A 59 -0.84 -12.31 -0.20
CA ALA A 59 -1.61 -11.25 -0.82
C ALA A 59 -2.80 -10.83 0.05
N ALA A 60 -3.50 -11.80 0.66
CA ALA A 60 -4.59 -11.50 1.60
C ALA A 60 -4.10 -10.75 2.85
N ASN A 61 -2.92 -11.12 3.39
CA ASN A 61 -2.27 -10.39 4.48
C ASN A 61 -1.93 -8.96 4.09
N ALA A 62 -1.30 -8.75 2.93
CA ALA A 62 -0.96 -7.43 2.41
C ALA A 62 -2.21 -6.56 2.17
N ALA A 63 -3.28 -7.14 1.61
CA ALA A 63 -4.53 -6.43 1.38
C ALA A 63 -5.18 -5.99 2.70
N ARG A 64 -5.20 -6.85 3.73
CA ARG A 64 -5.75 -6.50 5.06
C ARG A 64 -4.92 -5.41 5.74
N ALA A 65 -3.61 -5.46 5.59
CA ALA A 65 -2.69 -4.50 6.19
C ALA A 65 -2.81 -3.07 5.63
N ILE A 66 -3.55 -2.85 4.54
CA ILE A 66 -3.82 -1.50 4.02
C ILE A 66 -4.50 -0.63 5.09
N ALA A 67 -5.45 -1.19 5.84
CA ALA A 67 -6.12 -0.47 6.93
C ALA A 67 -5.17 -0.17 8.09
N ASP A 68 -4.30 -1.12 8.43
CA ASP A 68 -3.31 -0.98 9.50
C ASP A 68 -2.23 0.06 9.14
N LEU A 69 -1.80 0.10 7.88
CA LEU A 69 -0.89 1.12 7.35
C LEU A 69 -1.53 2.50 7.40
N TRP A 70 -2.81 2.63 7.00
CA TRP A 70 -3.55 3.88 7.09
C TRP A 70 -3.65 4.38 8.54
N MET A 71 -4.00 3.48 9.46
CA MET A 71 -4.08 3.81 10.88
C MET A 71 -2.71 4.18 11.45
N THR A 72 -1.66 3.46 11.09
CA THR A 72 -0.27 3.78 11.46
C THR A 72 0.13 5.17 10.99
N MET A 73 -0.15 5.53 9.74
CA MET A 73 0.16 6.87 9.21
C MET A 73 -0.65 7.96 9.92
N THR A 74 -1.91 7.69 10.24
CA THR A 74 -2.75 8.60 11.03
C THR A 74 -2.12 8.85 12.39
N LEU A 75 -1.70 7.79 13.10
CA LEU A 75 -1.09 7.88 14.42
C LEU A 75 0.26 8.58 14.40
N LEU A 76 1.07 8.38 13.34
CA LEU A 76 2.36 9.07 13.19
C LEU A 76 2.26 10.59 13.05
N ALA A 77 1.06 11.13 12.74
CA ALA A 77 0.81 12.58 12.77
C ALA A 77 0.60 13.13 14.20
N TYR A 78 0.30 12.26 15.17
CA TYR A 78 0.15 12.62 16.58
C TYR A 78 1.49 12.58 17.33
N PRO A 79 1.65 13.41 18.39
CA PRO A 79 2.77 13.32 19.32
C PRO A 79 2.96 11.92 19.91
N ALA A 80 4.18 11.58 20.35
CA ALA A 80 4.48 10.22 20.83
C ALA A 80 3.88 9.91 22.21
N ASP A 81 3.51 10.94 22.96
CA ASP A 81 2.97 10.88 24.32
C ASP A 81 1.48 10.54 24.38
N VAL A 82 0.74 10.68 23.27
CA VAL A 82 -0.70 10.32 23.20
C VAL A 82 -0.92 8.85 23.58
N ARG A 83 -2.05 8.61 24.25
CA ARG A 83 -2.53 7.27 24.63
C ARG A 83 -3.64 6.83 23.70
N LEU A 84 -3.79 5.52 23.55
CA LEU A 84 -4.75 4.90 22.65
C LEU A 84 -5.55 3.84 23.40
N GLU A 85 -6.87 3.92 23.30
CA GLU A 85 -7.79 2.87 23.73
C GLU A 85 -8.39 2.21 22.50
N ASP A 86 -8.29 0.89 22.43
CA ASP A 86 -8.84 0.10 21.33
C ASP A 86 -10.26 -0.39 21.69
N HIS A 87 -11.24 0.03 20.89
CA HIS A 87 -12.62 -0.39 21.04
C HIS A 87 -13.08 -1.19 19.83
N PRO A 88 -14.11 -2.06 19.98
CA PRO A 88 -14.59 -2.89 18.87
C PRO A 88 -15.04 -2.12 17.63
N LYS A 89 -15.35 -0.83 17.78
CA LYS A 89 -15.83 0.05 16.71
C LYS A 89 -14.78 1.04 16.22
N GLY A 90 -13.58 1.05 16.80
CA GLY A 90 -12.51 1.97 16.44
C GLY A 90 -11.60 2.33 17.61
N VAL A 91 -10.67 3.24 17.34
CA VAL A 91 -9.63 3.63 18.29
C VAL A 91 -9.93 5.02 18.83
N ARG A 92 -9.85 5.17 20.16
CA ARG A 92 -9.95 6.47 20.82
C ARG A 92 -8.54 6.98 21.12
N ILE A 93 -8.27 8.21 20.69
CA ILE A 93 -7.00 8.90 20.94
C ILE A 93 -7.18 9.80 22.15
N LEU A 94 -6.35 9.61 23.16
CA LEU A 94 -6.32 10.40 24.40
C LEU A 94 -5.07 11.29 24.37
N GLY A 95 -5.28 12.60 24.28
CA GLY A 95 -4.24 13.62 24.20
C GLY A 95 -4.79 14.99 24.58
N ARG A 96 -3.98 16.03 24.40
CA ARG A 96 -4.40 17.43 24.60
C ARG A 96 -5.17 17.92 23.38
N GLU A 97 -6.01 18.95 23.54
CA GLU A 97 -6.73 19.55 22.41
C GLU A 97 -5.75 20.10 21.36
N SER A 98 -4.57 20.57 21.78
CA SER A 98 -3.47 20.99 20.89
C SER A 98 -2.90 19.88 20.01
N ASP A 99 -3.15 18.62 20.37
CA ASP A 99 -2.63 17.45 19.65
C ASP A 99 -3.56 17.03 18.51
N ARG A 100 -4.72 17.68 18.37
CA ARG A 100 -5.74 17.35 17.38
C ARG A 100 -5.20 17.56 15.97
N ARG A 101 -5.30 16.52 15.13
CA ARG A 101 -4.89 16.54 13.73
C ARG A 101 -6.10 16.43 12.81
N GLY A 102 -5.94 16.92 11.57
CA GLY A 102 -6.94 16.75 10.53
C GLY A 102 -7.23 15.28 10.25
N VAL A 103 -8.50 14.93 10.10
CA VAL A 103 -8.92 13.56 9.78
C VAL A 103 -8.53 13.25 8.33
N LEU A 104 -7.91 12.09 8.10
CA LEU A 104 -7.61 11.62 6.75
C LEU A 104 -8.91 11.30 6.01
N SER A 105 -9.13 11.96 4.87
CA SER A 105 -10.29 11.67 4.00
C SER A 105 -10.04 10.36 3.23
N VAL A 106 -10.89 9.36 3.47
CA VAL A 106 -10.86 8.07 2.75
C VAL A 106 -11.02 8.30 1.25
N THR A 107 -11.97 9.17 0.84
CA THR A 107 -12.20 9.50 -0.56
C THR A 107 -10.97 10.12 -1.21
N ALA A 108 -10.26 11.01 -0.49
CA ALA A 108 -9.05 11.62 -1.00
C ALA A 108 -7.92 10.59 -1.19
N VAL A 109 -7.77 9.65 -0.26
CA VAL A 109 -6.80 8.56 -0.36
C VAL A 109 -7.12 7.66 -1.56
N VAL A 110 -8.39 7.26 -1.74
CA VAL A 110 -8.80 6.45 -2.89
C VAL A 110 -8.53 7.18 -4.20
N TRP A 111 -8.86 8.47 -4.28
CA TRP A 111 -8.62 9.26 -5.48
C TRP A 111 -7.13 9.43 -5.79
N ASP A 112 -6.33 9.71 -4.76
CA ASP A 112 -4.87 9.81 -4.90
C ASP A 112 -4.29 8.45 -5.35
N ALA A 113 -4.83 7.32 -4.85
CA ALA A 113 -4.39 5.99 -5.24
C ALA A 113 -4.69 5.69 -6.71
N LEU A 114 -5.91 6.00 -7.16
CA LEU A 114 -6.34 5.83 -8.55
C LEU A 114 -5.52 6.72 -9.49
N ALA A 115 -5.33 8.00 -9.14
CA ALA A 115 -4.54 8.93 -9.93
C ALA A 115 -3.08 8.50 -10.02
N GLY A 116 -2.47 8.12 -8.89
CA GLY A 116 -1.11 7.61 -8.85
C GLY A 116 -0.96 6.32 -9.66
N ALA A 117 -1.93 5.41 -9.57
CA ALA A 117 -1.92 4.16 -10.31
C ALA A 117 -2.03 4.36 -11.81
N ALA A 118 -2.93 5.24 -12.26
CA ALA A 118 -3.09 5.58 -13.68
C ALA A 118 -1.80 6.20 -14.25
N VAL A 119 -1.24 7.20 -13.57
CA VAL A 119 0.00 7.86 -14.01
C VAL A 119 1.16 6.87 -14.03
N ALA A 120 1.31 6.03 -12.99
CA ALA A 120 2.36 5.03 -12.93
C ALA A 120 2.22 3.95 -13.99
N ALA A 121 1.01 3.43 -14.22
CA ALA A 121 0.76 2.43 -15.26
C ALA A 121 1.08 2.98 -16.66
N VAL A 122 0.62 4.20 -16.98
CA VAL A 122 0.94 4.86 -18.25
C VAL A 122 2.43 5.14 -18.37
N GLY A 123 3.06 5.65 -17.31
CA GLY A 123 4.50 5.93 -17.29
C GLY A 123 5.36 4.69 -17.50
N VAL A 124 5.04 3.60 -16.80
CA VAL A 124 5.73 2.30 -16.95
C VAL A 124 5.47 1.71 -18.33
N PHE A 125 4.23 1.78 -18.83
CA PHE A 125 3.90 1.34 -20.18
C PHE A 125 4.75 2.08 -21.23
N LEU A 126 4.81 3.42 -21.17
CA LEU A 126 5.61 4.22 -22.10
C LEU A 126 7.10 3.93 -21.95
N LEU A 127 7.59 3.78 -20.71
CA LEU A 127 8.98 3.43 -20.45
C LEU A 127 9.34 2.08 -21.07
N LEU A 128 8.46 1.07 -20.98
CA LEU A 128 8.71 -0.25 -21.54
C LEU A 128 8.51 -0.28 -23.06
N ALA A 129 7.43 0.30 -23.56
CA ALA A 129 7.06 0.26 -24.97
C ALA A 129 7.96 1.14 -25.86
N VAL A 130 8.49 2.25 -25.31
CA VAL A 130 9.31 3.21 -26.05
C VAL A 130 10.75 3.21 -25.54
N GLY A 131 10.94 3.31 -24.23
CA GLY A 131 12.28 3.32 -23.63
C GLY A 131 12.98 1.97 -23.68
N GLY A 132 12.23 0.88 -23.43
CA GLY A 132 12.71 -0.49 -23.41
C GLY A 132 13.49 -0.87 -24.67
N PRO A 133 12.91 -0.81 -25.88
CA PRO A 133 13.62 -1.21 -27.09
C PRO A 133 14.83 -0.32 -27.36
N LEU A 134 14.71 0.99 -27.18
CA LEU A 134 15.80 1.93 -27.45
C LEU A 134 17.01 1.68 -26.54
N VAL A 135 16.77 1.46 -25.24
CA VAL A 135 17.83 1.23 -24.27
C VAL A 135 18.43 -0.16 -24.45
N LEU A 136 17.60 -1.19 -24.64
CA LEU A 136 18.07 -2.58 -24.77
C LEU A 136 18.86 -2.80 -26.06
N ASP A 137 18.45 -2.17 -27.16
CA ASP A 137 19.17 -2.23 -28.43
C ASP A 137 20.54 -1.54 -28.34
N VAL A 138 20.61 -0.35 -27.74
CA VAL A 138 21.88 0.37 -27.50
C VAL A 138 22.82 -0.41 -26.57
N LEU A 139 22.27 -1.15 -25.61
CA LEU A 139 23.04 -2.02 -24.72
C LEU A 139 23.44 -3.36 -25.35
N GLY A 140 22.98 -3.67 -26.57
CA GLY A 140 23.28 -4.92 -27.27
C GLY A 140 22.61 -6.14 -26.62
N VAL A 141 21.42 -5.97 -26.03
CA VAL A 141 20.65 -7.07 -25.44
C VAL A 141 19.83 -7.76 -26.53
N ASP A 142 20.11 -9.03 -26.82
CA ASP A 142 19.37 -9.75 -27.87
C ASP A 142 17.95 -10.14 -27.44
N SER A 143 17.74 -10.46 -26.16
CA SER A 143 16.40 -10.76 -25.64
C SER A 143 16.28 -10.52 -24.13
N LEU A 144 15.11 -10.08 -23.68
CA LEU A 144 14.77 -9.88 -22.28
C LEU A 144 13.28 -10.15 -22.06
N THR A 145 12.97 -11.06 -21.14
CA THR A 145 11.60 -11.33 -20.69
C THR A 145 11.50 -11.10 -19.19
N ILE A 146 10.51 -10.31 -18.79
CA ILE A 146 10.17 -10.03 -17.38
C ILE A 146 8.74 -10.51 -17.12
N GLY A 147 8.62 -11.44 -16.18
CA GLY A 147 7.35 -12.08 -15.83
C GLY A 147 7.09 -13.37 -16.63
N THR A 148 5.95 -14.00 -16.36
CA THR A 148 5.54 -15.25 -17.02
C THR A 148 4.59 -14.92 -18.17
N PRO A 149 4.92 -15.23 -19.43
CA PRO A 149 4.03 -15.03 -20.57
C PRO A 149 2.63 -15.60 -20.35
N ASP A 150 1.63 -14.98 -20.97
CA ASP A 150 0.21 -15.37 -20.88
C ASP A 150 -0.39 -15.36 -19.46
N THR A 151 0.31 -14.78 -18.49
CA THR A 151 -0.13 -14.65 -17.09
C THR A 151 -0.26 -13.18 -16.72
N PHE A 152 -1.05 -12.87 -15.68
CA PHE A 152 -1.18 -11.50 -15.16
C PHE A 152 0.15 -10.90 -14.63
N SER A 153 1.15 -11.75 -14.38
CA SER A 153 2.50 -11.35 -13.98
C SER A 153 3.40 -10.99 -15.17
N PHE A 154 2.97 -11.23 -16.42
CA PHE A 154 3.71 -10.85 -17.61
C PHE A 154 3.84 -9.32 -17.66
N LEU A 155 5.07 -8.83 -17.80
CA LEU A 155 5.36 -7.40 -17.72
C LEU A 155 5.94 -6.90 -19.03
N PHE A 156 6.96 -7.59 -19.56
CA PHE A 156 7.66 -7.15 -20.75
C PHE A 156 8.36 -8.30 -21.45
N SER A 157 8.38 -8.30 -22.77
CA SER A 157 9.23 -9.14 -23.59
C SER A 157 9.82 -8.32 -24.72
N PHE A 158 11.11 -8.52 -24.97
CA PHE A 158 11.86 -7.92 -26.06
C PHE A 158 12.74 -8.98 -26.70
N THR A 159 12.77 -8.97 -28.02
CA THR A 159 13.70 -9.77 -28.83
C THR A 159 14.18 -8.92 -29.99
N SER A 160 15.50 -8.80 -30.14
CA SER A 160 16.16 -8.14 -31.26
C SER A 160 16.90 -9.21 -32.08
N THR A 161 16.56 -9.30 -33.36
CA THR A 161 17.24 -10.14 -34.35
C THR A 161 17.74 -9.25 -35.49
N PRO A 162 18.70 -9.72 -36.32
CA PRO A 162 19.23 -8.91 -37.43
C PRO A 162 18.18 -8.38 -38.41
N ASN A 163 16.99 -8.99 -38.45
CA ASN A 163 15.92 -8.66 -39.40
C ASN A 163 14.66 -8.10 -38.71
N GLU A 164 14.50 -8.26 -37.40
CA GLU A 164 13.26 -7.92 -36.71
C GLU A 164 13.51 -7.57 -35.24
N ILE A 165 12.87 -6.49 -34.79
CA ILE A 165 12.71 -6.14 -33.39
C ILE A 165 11.26 -6.42 -32.99
N SER A 166 11.08 -7.31 -32.02
CA SER A 166 9.77 -7.68 -31.49
C SER A 166 9.65 -7.29 -30.03
N MET A 167 8.45 -6.84 -29.65
CA MET A 167 8.15 -6.34 -28.31
C MET A 167 6.73 -6.66 -27.88
N SER A 168 6.57 -6.97 -26.60
CA SER A 168 5.27 -7.06 -25.95
C SER A 168 5.31 -6.47 -24.55
N VAL A 169 4.25 -5.77 -24.16
CA VAL A 169 4.05 -5.23 -22.82
C VAL A 169 2.83 -5.92 -22.22
N GLY A 170 3.01 -6.52 -21.05
CA GLY A 170 1.97 -7.32 -20.40
C GLY A 170 1.11 -6.55 -19.41
N SER A 171 0.06 -7.21 -18.92
CA SER A 171 -0.87 -6.65 -17.93
C SER A 171 -0.26 -6.44 -16.54
N GLY A 172 0.93 -7.00 -16.27
CA GLY A 172 1.70 -6.79 -15.05
C GLY A 172 2.04 -5.32 -14.81
N VAL A 173 2.04 -4.48 -15.85
CA VAL A 173 2.17 -3.02 -15.72
C VAL A 173 1.05 -2.42 -14.85
N LEU A 174 -0.17 -2.98 -14.90
CA LEU A 174 -1.27 -2.55 -14.04
C LEU A 174 -1.01 -2.89 -12.58
N GLY A 175 -0.37 -4.03 -12.32
CA GLY A 175 0.06 -4.43 -10.97
C GLY A 175 1.08 -3.45 -10.38
N ILE A 176 2.09 -3.04 -11.16
CA ILE A 176 3.04 -2.00 -10.76
C ILE A 176 2.32 -0.67 -10.53
N GLY A 177 1.45 -0.29 -11.46
CA GLY A 177 0.64 0.92 -11.33
C GLY A 177 -0.12 0.94 -10.01
N ALA A 178 -0.87 -0.11 -9.69
CA ALA A 178 -1.61 -0.22 -8.45
C ALA A 178 -0.71 -0.09 -7.21
N ALA A 179 0.44 -0.77 -7.16
CA ALA A 179 1.37 -0.69 -6.04
C ALA A 179 1.93 0.73 -5.84
N VAL A 180 2.35 1.39 -6.93
CA VAL A 180 2.87 2.77 -6.89
C VAL A 180 1.76 3.75 -6.51
N GLY A 181 0.54 3.55 -7.01
CA GLY A 181 -0.62 4.38 -6.68
C GLY A 181 -0.95 4.35 -5.19
N VAL A 182 -1.00 3.16 -4.59
CA VAL A 182 -1.22 2.99 -3.15
C VAL A 182 -0.11 3.70 -2.34
N LEU A 183 1.16 3.51 -2.72
CA LEU A 183 2.28 4.19 -2.07
C LEU A 183 2.15 5.71 -2.17
N TYR A 184 1.86 6.23 -3.37
CA TYR A 184 1.65 7.66 -3.61
C TYR A 184 0.53 8.24 -2.74
N ALA A 185 -0.62 7.54 -2.68
CA ALA A 185 -1.75 7.96 -1.87
C ALA A 185 -1.39 8.10 -0.40
N PHE A 186 -0.67 7.10 0.13
CA PHE A 186 -0.20 7.09 1.50
C PHE A 186 0.78 8.22 1.80
N VAL A 187 1.79 8.42 0.95
CA VAL A 187 2.76 9.51 1.10
C VAL A 187 2.07 10.88 1.06
N ARG A 188 1.13 11.07 0.12
CA ARG A 188 0.37 12.32 0.00
C ARG A 188 -0.54 12.58 1.20
N SER A 189 -1.20 11.53 1.68
CA SER A 189 -2.04 11.55 2.87
C SER A 189 -1.24 11.93 4.13
N TYR A 190 -0.08 11.31 4.32
CA TYR A 190 0.84 11.63 5.43
C TYR A 190 1.30 13.09 5.39
N ARG A 191 1.64 13.61 4.21
CA ARG A 191 2.02 15.02 4.06
C ARG A 191 0.89 15.98 4.41
N ARG A 192 -0.37 15.66 4.04
CA ARG A 192 -1.55 16.47 4.41
C ARG A 192 -1.81 16.45 5.92
N ALA A 193 -1.69 15.29 6.57
CA ALA A 193 -1.92 15.17 8.02
C ALA A 193 -0.89 15.92 8.88
N ARG A 194 0.31 16.14 8.33
CA ARG A 194 1.42 16.81 9.02
C ARG A 194 1.41 18.33 8.86
N SER A 195 0.71 18.86 7.85
CA SER A 195 0.47 20.30 7.76
C SER A 195 -0.38 20.73 8.96
N PRO A 196 -0.03 21.81 9.68
CA PRO A 196 -0.92 22.38 10.67
C PRO A 196 -2.27 22.66 9.98
N ALA A 197 -3.37 22.34 10.66
CA ALA A 197 -4.66 22.83 10.23
C ALA A 197 -4.50 24.35 10.14
N ASP A 198 -4.66 24.92 8.94
CA ASP A 198 -4.75 26.38 8.82
C ASP A 198 -5.77 26.81 9.87
N GLU A 199 -5.32 27.62 10.83
CA GLU A 199 -6.22 28.42 11.63
C GLU A 199 -6.90 29.36 10.63
N THR A 200 -8.01 28.89 10.05
CA THR A 200 -9.05 29.79 9.58
C THR A 200 -9.68 30.39 10.83
N SER A 201 -8.91 31.26 11.48
CA SER A 201 -9.42 32.37 12.26
C SER A 201 -10.15 33.26 11.26
N THR A 202 -11.42 32.93 11.01
CA THR A 202 -12.42 33.96 10.73
C THR A 202 -13.24 34.12 12.01
N LYS A 203 -12.60 34.72 13.01
CA LYS A 203 -13.28 35.59 13.98
C LYS A 203 -12.95 37.02 13.57
N ILE A 204 -13.86 37.67 12.83
CA ILE A 204 -14.20 39.12 12.78
C ILE A 204 -15.46 39.17 11.88
N ASP A 205 -16.63 39.73 12.16
CA ASP A 205 -17.38 40.21 13.34
C ASP A 205 -18.88 40.00 13.02
#